data_AF-A0AAV1C1I7-F1
#
_entry.id   AF-A0AAV1C1I7-F1
#
_cell.length_a   1.000
_cell.length_b   1.000
_cell.length_c   1.000
_cell.angle_alpha   90.00
_cell.angle_beta   90.00
_cell.angle_gamma   90.00
#
_symmetry.space_group_name_H-M   'P 1'
#
loop_
_entity.id
_entity.type
_entity.pdbx_description
1 polymer ?
#
loop_
_entity_poly.entity_id
_entity_poly.type
_entity_poly.pdbx_seq_one_letter_code
_entity_poly.pdbx_strand_id
1 'polypeptide(L)'
;MEPTMWGNFPEDLWFEILQRVPAKSLVKFTKVSKSWYALITSSRFIKTHLARIQTERSSKSILIRCYSISEKQERYSVHPDNDDFILQSSELELPRASRSRDWGYRIVGSCNGLLCLWDDVDGTCAKPIFVWNPSMGKWIELPSPKIDPYSENVILGFGFDLQGLDHKVVRYVLEDKIGGVAEVYSLNSKCWRKVPIVPPRHYISCPSTPVLVNGIVHWLVFHGECERILFLGFDLKDETFSEIFLPQHLTWRHFVRLLPFIHEDCLAISEYDHVIHVSSYNQCNGYCNIWVMKEYGNVESWEILFKIKLEEGIQQVIGLRQSGHYLATKGNMAVDEIVAMMPGNQCRVRSLVSFDPNNSKAVKDLEIVGTEFSIYALPFLESLVLLEGRCRF
;
A
#
# COMPACT_ATOMS: atom_id res chain seq x y z
N MET A 1 14.53 -44.63 -15.20
CA MET A 1 15.56 -44.09 -14.28
C MET A 1 15.02 -42.79 -13.72
N GLU A 2 14.60 -42.81 -12.46
CA GLU A 2 14.34 -41.58 -11.71
C GLU A 2 15.67 -40.80 -11.60
N PRO A 3 15.71 -39.49 -11.87
CA PRO A 3 16.92 -38.73 -11.61
C PRO A 3 17.12 -38.71 -10.10
N THR A 4 18.21 -39.32 -9.65
CA THR A 4 18.62 -39.40 -8.25
C THR A 4 18.67 -38.00 -7.62
N MET A 5 18.08 -37.91 -6.42
CA MET A 5 18.28 -36.80 -5.49
C MET A 5 19.77 -36.47 -5.39
N TRP A 6 20.09 -35.23 -5.78
CA TRP A 6 21.30 -34.47 -5.47
C TRP A 6 22.66 -35.11 -5.78
N GLY A 7 23.54 -34.34 -6.43
CA GLY A 7 24.97 -34.61 -6.27
C GLY A 7 25.31 -34.49 -4.78
N ASN A 8 25.52 -35.61 -4.09
CA ASN A 8 26.15 -35.85 -2.78
C ASN A 8 25.91 -34.89 -1.58
N PHE A 9 25.06 -33.87 -1.66
CA PHE A 9 24.83 -32.90 -0.58
C PHE A 9 23.51 -33.18 0.15
N PRO A 10 23.48 -33.13 1.50
CA PRO A 10 22.26 -33.29 2.29
C PRO A 10 21.20 -32.22 2.01
N GLU A 11 19.92 -32.57 2.15
CA GLU A 11 18.78 -31.64 1.97
C GLU A 11 18.90 -30.39 2.83
N ASP A 12 19.31 -30.57 4.10
CA ASP A 12 19.47 -29.49 5.07
C ASP A 12 20.51 -28.46 4.63
N LEU A 13 21.58 -28.90 3.95
CA LEU A 13 22.58 -27.98 3.45
C LEU A 13 22.01 -27.11 2.32
N TRP A 14 21.24 -27.71 1.41
CA TRP A 14 20.55 -26.95 0.36
C TRP A 14 19.51 -26.01 0.95
N PHE A 15 18.76 -26.43 1.98
CA PHE A 15 17.84 -25.57 2.70
C PHE A 15 18.57 -24.31 3.19
N GLU A 16 19.67 -24.46 3.93
CA GLU A 16 20.45 -23.33 4.46
C GLU A 16 21.06 -22.43 3.37
N ILE A 17 21.58 -23.01 2.29
CA ILE A 17 22.12 -22.24 1.16
C ILE A 17 21.02 -21.40 0.52
N LEU A 18 19.87 -22.01 0.21
CA LEU A 18 18.78 -21.36 -0.49
C LEU A 18 18.04 -20.34 0.34
N GLN A 19 18.01 -20.51 1.67
CA GLN A 19 17.49 -19.49 2.58
C GLN A 19 18.22 -18.15 2.46
N ARG A 20 19.47 -18.13 1.96
CA ARG A 20 20.27 -16.90 1.78
C ARG A 20 20.11 -16.27 0.40
N VAL A 21 19.40 -16.91 -0.52
CA VAL A 21 19.21 -16.43 -1.88
C VAL A 21 18.02 -15.47 -1.94
N PRO A 22 18.09 -14.35 -2.69
CA PRO A 22 16.94 -13.46 -2.88
C PRO A 22 15.73 -14.17 -3.49
N ALA A 23 14.51 -13.77 -3.08
CA ALA A 23 13.25 -14.39 -3.53
C ALA A 23 13.15 -14.44 -5.07
N LYS A 24 13.51 -13.35 -5.76
CA LYS A 24 13.51 -13.28 -7.23
C LYS A 24 14.35 -14.36 -7.91
N SER A 25 15.51 -14.68 -7.35
CA SER A 25 16.39 -15.75 -7.84
C SER A 25 15.83 -17.13 -7.51
N LEU A 26 15.28 -17.30 -6.31
CA LEU A 26 14.61 -18.54 -5.91
C LEU A 26 13.43 -18.89 -6.81
N VAL A 27 12.63 -17.90 -7.23
CA VAL A 27 11.55 -18.11 -8.21
C VAL A 27 12.09 -18.69 -9.51
N LYS A 28 13.25 -18.24 -10.01
CA LYS A 28 13.89 -18.83 -11.20
C LYS A 28 14.36 -20.26 -10.92
N PHE A 29 14.89 -20.51 -9.72
CA PHE A 29 15.38 -21.84 -9.32
C PHE A 29 14.26 -22.89 -9.19
N THR A 30 13.02 -22.46 -8.92
CA THR A 30 11.87 -23.38 -8.96
C THR A 30 11.68 -24.06 -10.32
N LYS A 31 12.22 -23.49 -11.41
CA LYS A 31 12.16 -24.06 -12.76
C LYS A 31 13.29 -25.04 -13.08
N VAL A 32 14.30 -25.16 -12.21
CA VAL A 32 15.51 -25.96 -12.47
C VAL A 32 15.28 -27.45 -12.22
N SER A 33 14.59 -27.82 -11.14
CA SER A 33 14.26 -29.21 -10.83
C SER A 33 13.03 -29.34 -9.92
N LYS A 34 12.40 -30.53 -9.93
CA LYS A 34 11.25 -30.83 -9.05
C LYS A 34 11.60 -30.79 -7.56
N SER A 35 12.79 -31.23 -7.18
CA SER A 35 13.23 -31.19 -5.77
C SER A 35 13.40 -29.75 -5.28
N TRP A 36 13.99 -28.88 -6.10
CA TRP A 36 14.12 -27.45 -5.76
C TRP A 36 12.77 -26.77 -5.70
N TYR A 37 11.87 -27.08 -6.64
CA TYR A 37 10.49 -26.62 -6.58
C TYR A 37 9.83 -27.03 -5.25
N ALA A 38 9.88 -28.32 -4.89
CA ALA A 38 9.26 -28.84 -3.67
C ALA A 38 9.84 -28.20 -2.39
N LEU A 39 11.16 -28.03 -2.32
CA LEU A 39 11.84 -27.40 -1.19
C LEU A 39 11.44 -25.92 -1.04
N ILE A 40 11.56 -25.14 -2.12
CA ILE A 40 11.33 -23.68 -2.13
C ILE A 40 9.84 -23.35 -1.89
N THR A 41 8.93 -24.18 -2.40
CA THR A 41 7.48 -23.98 -2.23
C THR A 41 6.93 -24.58 -0.92
N SER A 42 7.77 -25.23 -0.11
CA SER A 42 7.35 -25.76 1.18
C SER A 42 7.01 -24.63 2.15
N SER A 43 5.97 -24.83 2.97
CA SER A 43 5.55 -23.84 3.98
C SER A 43 6.68 -23.48 4.94
N ARG A 44 7.49 -24.46 5.35
CA ARG A 44 8.66 -24.25 6.22
C ARG A 44 9.66 -23.30 5.56
N PHE A 45 10.02 -23.57 4.31
CA PHE A 45 11.01 -22.76 3.60
C PHE A 45 10.52 -21.32 3.43
N ILE A 46 9.29 -21.12 2.99
CA ILE A 46 8.71 -19.78 2.77
C ILE A 46 8.66 -18.99 4.07
N LYS A 47 8.20 -19.60 5.18
CA LYS A 47 8.12 -18.94 6.49
C LYS A 47 9.50 -18.54 7.01
N THR A 48 10.48 -19.45 6.97
CA THR A 48 11.85 -19.16 7.39
C THR A 48 12.49 -18.07 6.52
N HIS A 49 12.27 -18.14 5.21
CA HIS A 49 12.84 -17.18 4.26
C HIS A 49 12.24 -15.79 4.48
N LEU A 50 10.91 -15.70 4.62
CA LEU A 50 10.20 -14.46 4.90
C LEU A 50 10.65 -13.81 6.22
N ALA A 51 10.74 -14.59 7.31
CA ALA A 51 11.21 -14.08 8.60
C ALA A 51 12.64 -13.53 8.51
N ARG A 52 13.51 -14.24 7.79
CA ARG A 52 14.90 -13.80 7.56
C ARG A 52 14.95 -12.48 6.80
N ILE A 53 14.28 -12.37 5.65
CA ILE A 53 14.32 -11.14 4.84
C ILE A 53 13.64 -9.94 5.54
N GLN A 54 12.68 -10.16 6.44
CA GLN A 54 12.10 -9.11 7.27
C GLN A 54 13.11 -8.57 8.31
N THR A 55 13.97 -9.43 8.85
CA THR A 55 15.02 -9.02 9.80
C THR A 55 16.24 -8.38 9.12
N GLU A 56 16.52 -8.75 7.88
CA GLU A 56 17.65 -8.22 7.11
C GLU A 56 17.36 -6.80 6.61
N ARG A 57 17.81 -5.79 7.38
CA ARG A 57 17.63 -4.36 7.05
C ARG A 57 18.28 -3.92 5.73
N SER A 58 19.12 -4.75 5.12
CA SER A 58 20.05 -4.40 4.04
C SER A 58 19.47 -4.38 2.62
N SER A 59 18.21 -4.76 2.41
CA SER A 59 17.60 -4.73 1.07
C SER A 59 16.13 -4.35 1.15
N LYS A 60 15.84 -3.09 1.53
CA LYS A 60 14.50 -2.53 1.35
C LYS A 60 14.38 -2.02 -0.08
N SER A 61 13.27 -2.38 -0.71
CA SER A 61 12.87 -1.83 -1.99
C SER A 61 11.63 -0.99 -1.81
N ILE A 62 11.41 -0.08 -2.75
CA ILE A 62 10.21 0.71 -2.87
C ILE A 62 9.50 0.23 -4.12
N LEU A 63 8.24 -0.20 -3.96
CA LEU A 63 7.36 -0.42 -5.08
C LEU A 63 6.71 0.91 -5.46
N ILE A 64 6.83 1.22 -6.74
CA ILE A 64 6.18 2.35 -7.37
C ILE A 64 5.07 1.83 -8.25
N ARG A 65 3.90 2.44 -8.14
CA ARG A 65 2.80 2.29 -9.10
C ARG A 65 2.48 3.65 -9.66
N CYS A 66 2.35 3.77 -10.97
CA CYS A 66 1.88 4.99 -11.64
C CYS A 66 1.04 4.64 -12.88
N TYR A 67 0.27 5.61 -13.38
CA TYR A 67 -0.42 5.49 -14.66
C TYR A 67 0.35 6.23 -15.75
N SER A 68 0.80 5.50 -16.78
CA SER A 68 1.48 6.07 -17.93
C SER A 68 0.45 6.63 -18.92
N ILE A 69 0.42 7.94 -19.09
CA ILE A 69 -0.49 8.62 -20.03
C ILE A 69 -0.17 8.26 -21.48
N SER A 70 1.12 8.20 -21.83
CA SER A 70 1.58 7.92 -23.20
C SER A 70 1.19 6.50 -23.64
N GLU A 71 1.35 5.52 -22.76
CA GLU A 71 1.01 4.12 -23.04
C GLU A 71 -0.43 3.75 -22.69
N LYS A 72 -1.15 4.64 -21.98
CA LYS A 72 -2.51 4.40 -21.47
C LYS A 72 -2.61 3.09 -20.68
N GLN A 73 -1.64 2.85 -19.81
CA GLN A 73 -1.60 1.65 -18.96
C GLN A 73 -0.93 1.93 -17.63
N GLU A 74 -1.25 1.10 -16.63
CA GLU A 74 -0.54 1.10 -15.36
C GLU A 74 0.87 0.54 -15.50
N ARG A 75 1.79 1.10 -14.72
CA ARG A 75 3.13 0.57 -14.54
C ARG A 75 3.40 0.31 -13.07
N TYR A 76 4.09 -0.78 -12.82
CA TYR A 76 4.57 -1.20 -11.52
C TYR A 76 6.05 -1.44 -11.64
N SER A 77 6.83 -0.91 -10.71
CA SER A 77 8.27 -1.10 -10.68
C SER A 77 8.77 -1.22 -9.26
N VAL A 78 9.84 -2.00 -9.09
CA VAL A 78 10.54 -2.15 -7.82
C VAL A 78 11.89 -1.47 -7.94
N HIS A 79 12.16 -0.55 -7.02
CA HIS A 79 13.37 0.23 -6.95
C HIS A 79 14.11 -0.10 -5.67
N PRO A 80 15.44 -0.32 -5.68
CA PRO A 80 16.18 -0.40 -4.44
C PRO A 80 16.14 0.96 -3.72
N ASP A 81 15.99 0.94 -2.39
CA ASP A 81 15.97 2.18 -1.62
C ASP A 81 17.37 2.68 -1.27
N ASN A 82 18.15 3.00 -2.31
CA ASN A 82 19.51 3.51 -2.17
C ASN A 82 19.81 4.53 -3.30
N ASP A 83 21.08 4.89 -3.48
CA ASP A 83 21.47 5.87 -4.50
C ASP A 83 21.26 5.38 -5.94
N ASP A 84 21.21 4.05 -6.13
CA ASP A 84 20.98 3.39 -7.42
C ASP A 84 19.48 3.21 -7.75
N PHE A 85 18.60 3.96 -7.07
CA PHE A 85 17.13 3.89 -7.18
C PHE A 85 16.62 3.74 -8.61
N ILE A 86 17.16 4.52 -9.56
CA ILE A 86 16.74 4.51 -10.97
C ILE A 86 17.44 3.36 -11.73
N LEU A 87 18.76 3.24 -11.57
CA LEU A 87 19.63 2.37 -12.37
C LEU A 87 19.34 0.87 -12.18
N GLN A 88 18.94 0.48 -10.97
CA GLN A 88 18.69 -0.92 -10.62
C GLN A 88 17.18 -1.24 -10.49
N SER A 89 16.34 -0.39 -11.06
CA SER A 89 14.90 -0.62 -11.09
C SER A 89 14.53 -1.87 -11.90
N SER A 90 13.41 -2.50 -11.53
CA SER A 90 12.85 -3.64 -12.24
C SER A 90 11.36 -3.42 -12.47
N GLU A 91 10.93 -3.46 -13.71
CA GLU A 91 9.50 -3.44 -14.04
C GLU A 91 8.83 -4.75 -13.63
N LEU A 92 7.59 -4.62 -13.16
CA LEU A 92 6.72 -5.73 -12.81
C LEU A 92 5.62 -5.83 -13.86
N GLU A 93 5.50 -7.00 -14.46
CA GLU A 93 4.43 -7.26 -15.41
C GLU A 93 3.14 -7.60 -14.68
N LEU A 94 2.13 -6.74 -14.81
CA LEU A 94 0.76 -7.10 -14.49
C LEU A 94 0.28 -8.19 -15.45
N PRO A 95 -0.31 -9.30 -14.95
CA PRO A 95 -0.97 -10.29 -15.79
C PRO A 95 -1.98 -9.62 -16.75
N ARG A 96 -1.98 -9.99 -18.04
CA ARG A 96 -2.86 -9.34 -19.03
C ARG A 96 -4.36 -9.49 -18.72
N ALA A 97 -4.75 -10.61 -18.11
CA ALA A 97 -6.12 -10.87 -17.67
C ALA A 97 -6.53 -10.02 -16.44
N SER A 98 -5.56 -9.35 -15.81
CA SER A 98 -5.73 -8.52 -14.63
C SER A 98 -5.46 -7.05 -14.93
N ARG A 99 -5.59 -6.60 -16.18
CA ARG A 99 -5.55 -5.16 -16.46
C ARG A 99 -6.91 -4.59 -16.06
N SER A 100 -6.91 -3.53 -15.25
CA SER A 100 -8.12 -2.76 -15.01
C SER A 100 -8.72 -2.41 -16.36
N ARG A 101 -10.05 -2.50 -16.46
CA ARG A 101 -10.76 -2.07 -17.67
C ARG A 101 -10.71 -0.54 -17.84
N ASP A 102 -10.18 0.15 -16.83
CA ASP A 102 -10.12 1.59 -16.68
C ASP A 102 -8.68 2.07 -16.38
N TRP A 103 -8.55 3.17 -15.63
CA TRP A 103 -7.29 3.89 -15.35
C TRP A 103 -6.37 3.19 -14.34
N GLY A 104 -6.80 2.06 -13.78
CA GLY A 104 -5.95 1.18 -12.98
C GLY A 104 -6.37 0.97 -11.53
N TYR A 105 -5.70 0.03 -10.86
CA TYR A 105 -6.00 -0.33 -9.48
C TYR A 105 -5.47 0.67 -8.46
N ARG A 106 -6.26 0.86 -7.41
CA ARG A 106 -5.79 1.39 -6.14
C ARG A 106 -5.06 0.30 -5.37
N ILE A 107 -3.92 0.65 -4.77
CA ILE A 107 -3.24 -0.24 -3.82
C ILE A 107 -3.88 -0.04 -2.45
N VAL A 108 -4.58 -1.07 -1.97
CA VAL A 108 -5.13 -1.12 -0.61
C VAL A 108 -4.01 -1.26 0.41
N GLY A 109 -3.01 -2.09 0.12
CA GLY A 109 -1.86 -2.26 1.02
C GLY A 109 -0.83 -3.24 0.47
N SER A 110 0.36 -3.20 1.05
CA SER A 110 1.49 -4.10 0.79
C SER A 110 1.86 -4.80 2.08
N CYS A 111 1.92 -6.14 2.08
CA CYS A 111 2.30 -6.91 3.26
C CYS A 111 2.97 -8.21 2.82
N ASN A 112 4.14 -8.52 3.37
CA ASN A 112 4.91 -9.75 3.09
C ASN A 112 5.12 -10.04 1.59
N GLY A 113 5.30 -8.99 0.79
CA GLY A 113 5.46 -9.08 -0.67
C GLY A 113 4.18 -9.35 -1.45
N LEU A 114 3.04 -9.41 -0.78
CA LEU A 114 1.73 -9.40 -1.41
C LEU A 114 1.19 -7.97 -1.50
N LEU A 115 0.49 -7.68 -2.60
CA LEU A 115 -0.27 -6.46 -2.81
C LEU A 115 -1.76 -6.80 -2.83
N CYS A 116 -2.57 -6.01 -2.12
CA CYS A 116 -4.01 -6.02 -2.31
C CYS A 116 -4.40 -4.85 -3.21
N LEU A 117 -5.06 -5.16 -4.31
CA LEU A 117 -5.48 -4.23 -5.35
C LEU A 117 -7.00 -4.17 -5.42
N TRP A 118 -7.53 -2.98 -5.66
CA TRP A 118 -8.97 -2.76 -5.78
C TRP A 118 -9.28 -1.90 -7.01
N ASP A 119 -10.24 -2.34 -7.82
CA ASP A 119 -10.68 -1.66 -9.04
C ASP A 119 -11.82 -0.69 -8.69
N ASP A 120 -11.51 0.48 -8.14
CA ASP A 120 -12.51 1.42 -7.61
C ASP A 120 -12.79 2.65 -8.47
N VAL A 121 -12.27 2.70 -9.69
CA VAL A 121 -12.14 3.92 -10.48
C VAL A 121 -13.38 4.29 -11.33
N ASP A 122 -14.17 3.32 -11.76
CA ASP A 122 -15.23 3.47 -12.75
C ASP A 122 -16.61 3.79 -12.17
N GLY A 123 -16.73 3.89 -10.84
CA GLY A 123 -18.01 4.16 -10.17
C GLY A 123 -19.06 3.07 -10.38
N THR A 124 -18.70 1.92 -10.97
CA THR A 124 -19.61 0.79 -11.14
C THR A 124 -19.69 -0.04 -9.87
N CYS A 125 -20.81 -0.74 -9.68
CA CYS A 125 -21.07 -1.53 -8.49
C CYS A 125 -20.61 -2.99 -8.69
N ALA A 126 -20.14 -3.66 -7.62
CA ALA A 126 -19.43 -4.97 -7.59
C ALA A 126 -17.99 -4.95 -8.12
N LYS A 127 -17.14 -4.21 -7.40
CA LYS A 127 -15.71 -4.01 -7.73
C LYS A 127 -14.85 -5.21 -7.29
N PRO A 128 -14.11 -5.86 -8.20
CA PRO A 128 -13.28 -7.01 -7.85
C PRO A 128 -12.09 -6.60 -6.98
N ILE A 129 -11.73 -7.47 -6.05
CA ILE A 129 -10.56 -7.32 -5.18
C ILE A 129 -9.55 -8.38 -5.60
N PHE A 130 -8.30 -7.96 -5.79
CA PHE A 130 -7.23 -8.85 -6.19
C PHE A 130 -6.12 -8.88 -5.15
N VAL A 131 -5.53 -10.06 -4.97
CA VAL A 131 -4.27 -10.20 -4.23
C VAL A 131 -3.22 -10.68 -5.21
N TRP A 132 -2.09 -9.97 -5.26
CA TRP A 132 -1.01 -10.20 -6.21
C TRP A 132 0.31 -10.42 -5.48
N ASN A 133 1.06 -11.46 -5.85
CA ASN A 133 2.48 -11.60 -5.57
C ASN A 133 3.26 -11.24 -6.85
N PRO A 134 3.85 -10.03 -6.93
CA PRO A 134 4.64 -9.62 -8.09
C PRO A 134 5.88 -10.49 -8.31
N SER A 135 6.57 -10.89 -7.24
CA SER A 135 7.79 -11.70 -7.34
C SER A 135 7.54 -13.07 -7.96
N MET A 136 6.35 -13.62 -7.76
CA MET A 136 5.95 -14.91 -8.34
C MET A 136 5.15 -14.77 -9.64
N GLY A 137 4.73 -13.56 -10.02
CA GLY A 137 3.82 -13.32 -11.13
C GLY A 137 2.47 -14.05 -10.96
N LYS A 138 2.03 -14.24 -9.70
CA LYS A 138 0.80 -14.95 -9.35
C LYS A 138 -0.19 -14.01 -8.71
N TRP A 139 -1.45 -14.12 -9.07
CA TRP A 139 -2.53 -13.30 -8.55
C TRP A 139 -3.79 -14.14 -8.41
N ILE A 140 -4.69 -13.69 -7.53
CA ILE A 140 -6.01 -14.26 -7.33
C ILE A 140 -7.05 -13.15 -7.27
N GLU A 141 -8.20 -13.42 -7.88
CA GLU A 141 -9.43 -12.66 -7.67
C GLU A 141 -10.13 -13.22 -6.43
N LEU A 142 -10.49 -12.34 -5.50
CA LEU A 142 -11.27 -12.74 -4.33
C LEU A 142 -12.72 -12.99 -4.75
N PRO A 143 -13.41 -13.98 -4.14
CA PRO A 143 -14.83 -14.18 -4.39
C PRO A 143 -15.61 -12.93 -3.97
N SER A 144 -16.81 -12.77 -4.55
CA SER A 144 -17.70 -11.67 -4.17
C SER A 144 -17.91 -11.61 -2.65
N PRO A 145 -17.85 -10.42 -2.04
CA PRO A 145 -18.12 -10.25 -0.62
C PRO A 145 -19.56 -10.68 -0.25
N LYS A 146 -19.78 -11.03 1.03
CA LYS A 146 -21.09 -11.51 1.52
C LYS A 146 -22.02 -10.36 1.88
N ILE A 147 -21.46 -9.25 2.36
CA ILE A 147 -22.19 -8.00 2.59
C ILE A 147 -22.29 -7.28 1.25
N ASP A 148 -23.42 -6.62 1.00
CA ASP A 148 -23.78 -5.97 -0.27
C ASP A 148 -22.54 -5.55 -1.11
N PRO A 149 -22.19 -6.30 -2.17
CA PRO A 149 -21.01 -6.03 -2.97
C PRO A 149 -21.16 -4.77 -3.83
N TYR A 150 -22.38 -4.23 -3.92
CA TYR A 150 -22.72 -3.08 -4.73
C TYR A 150 -22.67 -1.76 -3.94
N SER A 151 -22.39 -1.79 -2.64
CA SER A 151 -22.28 -0.56 -1.84
C SER A 151 -21.14 0.33 -2.33
N GLU A 152 -21.44 1.63 -2.46
CA GLU A 152 -20.50 2.66 -2.91
C GLU A 152 -19.60 3.17 -1.77
N ASN A 153 -20.06 3.09 -0.52
CA ASN A 153 -19.32 3.55 0.63
C ASN A 153 -18.56 2.38 1.26
N VAL A 154 -17.39 2.07 0.70
CA VAL A 154 -16.55 0.95 1.14
C VAL A 154 -15.11 1.42 1.36
N ILE A 155 -14.53 0.96 2.46
CA ILE A 155 -13.08 0.94 2.64
C ILE A 155 -12.56 -0.47 2.80
N LEU A 156 -11.37 -0.67 2.26
CA LEU A 156 -10.63 -1.91 2.37
C LEU A 156 -9.39 -1.70 3.23
N GLY A 157 -8.95 -2.79 3.85
CA GLY A 157 -7.69 -2.91 4.56
C GLY A 157 -7.03 -4.23 4.21
N PHE A 158 -5.70 -4.26 4.24
CA PHE A 158 -4.94 -5.47 3.97
C PHE A 158 -3.75 -5.59 4.90
N GLY A 159 -3.52 -6.80 5.39
CA GLY A 159 -2.33 -7.11 6.18
C GLY A 159 -2.25 -8.57 6.57
N PHE A 160 -1.42 -8.85 7.57
CA PHE A 160 -1.13 -10.20 8.04
C PHE A 160 -1.44 -10.35 9.53
N ASP A 161 -2.25 -11.37 9.84
CA ASP A 161 -2.46 -11.86 11.20
C ASP A 161 -1.30 -12.77 11.59
N LEU A 162 -0.46 -12.29 12.50
CA LEU A 162 0.72 -13.02 12.98
C LEU A 162 0.35 -14.28 13.78
N GLN A 163 -0.81 -14.31 14.45
CA GLN A 163 -1.22 -15.45 15.26
C GLN A 163 -1.85 -16.54 14.38
N GLY A 164 -2.77 -16.14 13.51
CA GLY A 164 -3.41 -17.04 12.54
C GLY A 164 -2.50 -17.43 11.37
N LEU A 165 -1.35 -16.76 11.22
CA LEU A 165 -0.45 -16.88 10.08
C LEU A 165 -1.19 -16.77 8.75
N ASP A 166 -2.01 -15.73 8.64
CA ASP A 166 -2.96 -15.56 7.55
C ASP A 166 -2.95 -14.13 7.02
N HIS A 167 -3.04 -14.00 5.70
CA HIS A 167 -3.27 -12.70 5.09
C HIS A 167 -4.77 -12.45 5.07
N LYS A 168 -5.17 -11.27 5.51
CA LYS A 168 -6.57 -10.90 5.64
C LYS A 168 -6.86 -9.62 4.85
N VAL A 169 -8.00 -9.62 4.16
CA VAL A 169 -8.59 -8.40 3.59
C VAL A 169 -9.79 -8.04 4.43
N VAL A 170 -9.77 -6.84 5.01
CA VAL A 170 -10.89 -6.29 5.77
C VAL A 170 -11.70 -5.43 4.82
N ARG A 171 -13.01 -5.60 4.83
CA ARG A 171 -13.95 -4.77 4.09
C ARG A 171 -14.94 -4.18 5.07
N TYR A 172 -14.97 -2.86 5.16
CA TYR A 172 -15.92 -2.11 5.97
C TYR A 172 -16.84 -1.32 5.05
N VAL A 173 -18.14 -1.60 5.16
CA VAL A 173 -19.21 -0.99 4.39
C VAL A 173 -19.94 -0.02 5.30
N LEU A 174 -20.07 1.22 4.85
CA LEU A 174 -20.71 2.27 5.64
C LEU A 174 -22.20 2.30 5.30
N GLU A 175 -23.05 2.09 6.30
CA GLU A 175 -24.51 2.10 6.18
C GLU A 175 -25.07 3.37 6.84
N ASP A 176 -25.05 4.49 6.12
CA ASP A 176 -25.65 5.79 6.49
C ASP A 176 -25.68 6.08 8.02
N LYS A 177 -26.81 6.59 8.54
CA LYS A 177 -26.94 7.17 9.89
C LYS A 177 -26.91 6.14 11.04
N ILE A 178 -26.67 4.86 10.76
CA ILE A 178 -26.86 3.76 11.73
C ILE A 178 -25.52 3.14 12.14
N GLY A 179 -24.54 3.08 11.23
CA GLY A 179 -23.20 2.59 11.50
C GLY A 179 -22.59 1.89 10.29
N GLY A 180 -21.51 1.15 10.48
CA GLY A 180 -20.97 0.29 9.43
C GLY A 180 -21.22 -1.17 9.72
N VAL A 181 -21.07 -1.98 8.68
CA VAL A 181 -20.91 -3.43 8.79
C VAL A 181 -19.57 -3.82 8.21
N ALA A 182 -18.94 -4.83 8.78
CA ALA A 182 -17.62 -5.27 8.33
C ALA A 182 -17.58 -6.77 8.08
N GLU A 183 -16.74 -7.17 7.16
CA GLU A 183 -16.40 -8.54 6.87
C GLU A 183 -14.92 -8.67 6.58
N VAL A 184 -14.38 -9.86 6.80
CA VAL A 184 -12.98 -10.18 6.57
C VAL A 184 -12.90 -11.40 5.68
N TYR A 185 -12.04 -11.32 4.68
CA TYR A 185 -11.61 -12.44 3.87
C TYR A 185 -10.30 -12.99 4.43
N SER A 186 -10.27 -14.31 4.65
CA SER A 186 -9.06 -15.05 5.00
C SER A 186 -8.50 -15.74 3.76
N LEU A 187 -7.21 -15.55 3.48
CA LEU A 187 -6.55 -16.23 2.35
C LEU A 187 -6.41 -17.73 2.62
N ASN A 188 -6.21 -18.13 3.88
CA ASN A 188 -6.11 -19.53 4.28
C ASN A 188 -7.46 -20.26 4.13
N SER A 189 -8.57 -19.69 4.62
CA SER A 189 -9.89 -20.33 4.53
C SER A 189 -10.59 -20.10 3.19
N LYS A 190 -10.12 -19.11 2.41
CA LYS A 190 -10.65 -18.70 1.11
C LYS A 190 -12.12 -18.27 1.18
N CYS A 191 -12.53 -17.65 2.30
CA CYS A 191 -13.91 -17.23 2.49
C CYS A 191 -14.04 -15.91 3.26
N TRP A 192 -15.11 -15.19 2.94
CA TRP A 192 -15.56 -14.01 3.69
C TRP A 192 -16.32 -14.44 4.95
N ARG A 193 -16.14 -13.71 6.04
CA ARG A 193 -16.92 -13.84 7.28
C ARG A 193 -17.25 -12.46 7.84
N LYS A 194 -18.44 -12.32 8.41
CA LYS A 194 -18.86 -11.06 9.04
C LYS A 194 -18.10 -10.84 10.34
N VAL A 195 -17.76 -9.59 10.62
CA VAL A 195 -17.28 -9.14 11.93
C VAL A 195 -18.50 -8.82 12.79
N PRO A 196 -18.61 -9.41 14.00
CA PRO A 196 -19.84 -9.30 14.79
C PRO A 196 -20.01 -7.92 15.44
N ILE A 197 -18.92 -7.28 15.83
CA ILE A 197 -18.93 -6.01 16.56
C ILE A 197 -18.27 -4.96 15.69
N VAL A 198 -19.04 -3.94 15.31
CA VAL A 198 -18.59 -2.84 14.46
C VAL A 198 -18.97 -1.55 15.17
N PRO A 199 -18.03 -0.59 15.31
CA PRO A 199 -18.32 0.64 16.02
C PRO A 199 -19.32 1.49 15.22
N PRO A 200 -20.35 2.03 15.87
CA PRO A 200 -21.39 2.78 15.19
C PRO A 200 -20.87 4.12 14.63
N ARG A 201 -21.60 4.72 13.70
CA ARG A 201 -21.53 6.15 13.31
C ARG A 201 -20.21 6.67 12.72
N HIS A 202 -19.36 5.83 12.16
CA HIS A 202 -18.25 6.30 11.32
C HIS A 202 -18.74 6.54 9.90
N TYR A 203 -18.28 7.62 9.25
CA TYR A 203 -18.43 7.81 7.81
C TYR A 203 -17.14 8.33 7.18
N ILE A 204 -17.04 8.22 5.86
CA ILE A 204 -15.83 8.59 5.10
C ILE A 204 -16.21 9.67 4.10
N SER A 205 -15.46 10.77 4.12
CA SER A 205 -15.64 11.86 3.18
C SER A 205 -14.73 11.74 1.95
N CYS A 206 -13.60 11.03 2.06
CA CYS A 206 -12.67 10.82 0.96
C CYS A 206 -11.85 9.53 1.22
N PRO A 207 -11.72 8.61 0.25
CA PRO A 207 -10.95 7.40 0.45
C PRO A 207 -9.44 7.72 0.52
N SER A 208 -8.82 7.62 1.69
CA SER A 208 -7.35 7.63 1.84
C SER A 208 -6.81 6.20 1.95
N THR A 209 -5.61 5.95 1.44
CA THR A 209 -4.96 4.62 1.51
C THR A 209 -4.77 4.26 2.99
N PRO A 210 -5.23 3.08 3.43
CA PRO A 210 -5.03 2.67 4.81
C PRO A 210 -3.56 2.44 5.10
N VAL A 211 -3.21 2.51 6.39
CA VAL A 211 -1.85 2.26 6.87
C VAL A 211 -1.85 1.06 7.81
N LEU A 212 -0.87 0.18 7.67
CA LEU A 212 -0.72 -1.00 8.51
C LEU A 212 0.40 -0.77 9.51
N VAL A 213 0.07 -0.67 10.80
CA VAL A 213 1.02 -0.48 11.89
C VAL A 213 0.70 -1.47 13.01
N ASN A 214 1.71 -2.20 13.50
CA ASN A 214 1.56 -3.17 14.59
C ASN A 214 0.48 -4.25 14.36
N GLY A 215 0.28 -4.68 13.11
CA GLY A 215 -0.76 -5.67 12.75
C GLY A 215 -2.19 -5.12 12.75
N ILE A 216 -2.35 -3.81 12.94
CA ILE A 216 -3.63 -3.10 12.94
C ILE A 216 -3.68 -2.25 11.67
N VAL A 217 -4.79 -2.34 10.93
CA VAL A 217 -5.02 -1.50 9.76
C VAL A 217 -5.76 -0.24 10.21
N HIS A 218 -5.24 0.94 9.86
CA HIS A 218 -5.83 2.23 10.24
C HIS A 218 -6.35 2.99 9.02
N TRP A 219 -7.52 3.58 9.20
CA TRP A 219 -8.13 4.54 8.28
C TRP A 219 -8.38 5.86 9.00
N LEU A 220 -8.18 6.98 8.31
CA LEU A 220 -8.76 8.24 8.77
C LEU A 220 -10.25 8.24 8.43
N VAL A 221 -11.09 8.51 9.42
CA VAL A 221 -12.55 8.53 9.29
C VAL A 221 -13.15 9.74 10.02
N PHE A 222 -14.38 10.10 9.66
CA PHE A 222 -15.19 11.04 10.45
C PHE A 222 -16.08 10.28 11.42
N HIS A 223 -16.07 10.70 12.67
CA HIS A 223 -17.00 10.21 13.69
C HIS A 223 -18.25 11.09 13.72
N GLY A 224 -19.41 10.51 13.38
CA GLY A 224 -20.62 11.25 13.09
C GLY A 224 -21.36 11.86 14.28
N GLU A 225 -21.06 11.47 15.52
CA GLU A 225 -21.66 12.13 16.70
C GLU A 225 -20.97 13.44 17.07
N CYS A 226 -19.66 13.53 16.83
CA CYS A 226 -18.84 14.63 17.32
C CYS A 226 -18.21 15.43 16.17
N GLU A 227 -18.43 15.00 14.92
CA GLU A 227 -17.88 15.60 13.70
C GLU A 227 -16.35 15.70 13.72
N ARG A 228 -15.70 14.71 14.34
CA ARG A 228 -14.25 14.68 14.56
C ARG A 228 -13.55 13.72 13.60
N ILE A 229 -12.35 14.08 13.16
CA ILE A 229 -11.45 13.16 12.47
C ILE A 229 -10.68 12.34 13.50
N LEU A 230 -10.66 11.02 13.30
CA LEU A 230 -9.88 10.07 14.09
C LEU A 230 -9.33 8.94 13.21
N PHE A 231 -8.44 8.14 13.79
CA PHE A 231 -8.05 6.86 13.20
C PHE A 231 -8.97 5.76 13.70
N LEU A 232 -9.66 5.09 12.78
CA LEU A 232 -10.29 3.81 13.05
C LEU A 232 -9.25 2.73 12.76
N GLY A 233 -8.88 1.96 13.78
CA GLY A 233 -8.01 0.79 13.67
C GLY A 233 -8.82 -0.50 13.65
N PHE A 234 -8.41 -1.47 12.85
CA PHE A 234 -8.90 -2.85 12.90
C PHE A 234 -7.74 -3.80 13.14
N ASP A 235 -7.79 -4.49 14.28
CA ASP A 235 -6.80 -5.50 14.66
C ASP A 235 -7.02 -6.77 13.82
N LEU A 236 -6.03 -7.17 13.03
CA LEU A 236 -6.16 -8.36 12.17
C LEU A 236 -6.12 -9.67 12.95
N LYS A 237 -5.51 -9.68 14.15
CA LYS A 237 -5.40 -10.83 15.04
C LYS A 237 -6.70 -11.04 15.79
N ASP A 238 -7.13 -10.01 16.53
CA ASP A 238 -8.31 -10.11 17.40
C ASP A 238 -9.62 -9.76 16.67
N GLU A 239 -9.51 -9.18 15.47
CA GLU A 239 -10.64 -8.85 14.58
C GLU A 239 -11.62 -7.87 15.20
N THR A 240 -11.06 -6.95 15.99
CA THR A 240 -11.76 -5.92 16.74
C THR A 240 -11.39 -4.53 16.23
N PHE A 241 -12.33 -3.60 16.36
CA PHE A 241 -12.08 -2.20 16.07
C PHE A 241 -11.60 -1.45 17.31
N SER A 242 -10.77 -0.44 17.09
CA SER A 242 -10.30 0.52 18.09
C SER A 242 -10.27 1.92 17.51
N GLU A 243 -10.56 2.93 18.32
CA GLU A 243 -10.45 4.33 17.92
C GLU A 243 -9.19 4.94 18.50
N ILE A 244 -8.46 5.70 17.68
CA ILE A 244 -7.30 6.48 18.10
C ILE A 244 -7.56 7.93 17.73
N PHE A 245 -7.74 8.75 18.76
CA PHE A 245 -7.98 10.18 18.58
C PHE A 245 -6.74 10.91 18.07
N LEU A 246 -6.98 11.95 17.27
CA LEU A 246 -5.95 12.89 16.87
C LEU A 246 -5.79 13.99 17.92
N PRO A 247 -4.66 14.70 17.94
CA PRO A 247 -4.54 15.95 18.66
C PRO A 247 -5.67 16.93 18.30
N GLN A 248 -6.09 17.74 19.28
CA GLN A 248 -7.27 18.61 19.15
C GLN A 248 -7.23 19.50 17.90
N HIS A 249 -6.05 20.00 17.51
CA HIS A 249 -5.90 20.90 16.36
C HIS A 249 -6.04 20.18 15.00
N LEU A 250 -5.74 18.88 14.90
CA LEU A 250 -5.96 18.07 13.68
C LEU A 250 -7.40 17.59 13.56
N THR A 251 -8.04 17.34 14.70
CA THR A 251 -9.37 16.74 14.81
C THR A 251 -10.45 17.51 14.02
N TRP A 252 -10.31 18.83 13.92
CA TRP A 252 -11.27 19.74 13.26
C TRP A 252 -10.79 20.25 11.90
N ARG A 253 -9.68 19.72 11.38
CA ARG A 253 -9.21 20.11 10.04
C ARG A 253 -10.14 19.56 8.97
N HIS A 254 -10.08 20.16 7.79
CA HIS A 254 -10.68 19.54 6.61
C HIS A 254 -9.93 18.25 6.29
N PHE A 255 -10.66 17.15 6.13
CA PHE A 255 -10.11 15.81 5.87
C PHE A 255 -9.15 15.76 4.68
N VAL A 256 -9.48 16.50 3.63
CA VAL A 256 -8.66 16.70 2.42
C VAL A 256 -7.34 17.43 2.67
N ARG A 257 -6.96 17.69 3.93
CA ARG A 257 -5.67 18.26 4.33
C ARG A 257 -4.81 17.30 5.14
N LEU A 258 -5.29 16.08 5.38
CA LEU A 258 -4.60 15.09 6.19
C LEU A 258 -4.36 13.84 5.36
N LEU A 259 -3.13 13.34 5.36
CA LEU A 259 -2.79 12.06 4.76
C LEU A 259 -2.08 11.17 5.76
N PRO A 260 -2.61 9.96 6.02
CA PRO A 260 -1.94 9.01 6.87
C PRO A 260 -0.82 8.33 6.10
N PHE A 261 0.32 8.09 6.76
CA PHE A 261 1.42 7.30 6.21
C PHE A 261 2.22 6.67 7.36
N ILE A 262 3.26 5.91 7.02
CA ILE A 262 4.14 5.24 8.00
C ILE A 262 5.48 5.99 8.04
N HIS A 263 5.92 6.38 9.24
CA HIS A 263 7.23 6.95 9.49
C HIS A 263 8.02 6.05 10.44
N GLU A 264 9.06 5.36 9.97
CA GLU A 264 9.91 4.48 10.79
C GLU A 264 9.08 3.54 11.70
N ASP A 265 8.08 2.86 11.12
CA ASP A 265 7.16 1.95 11.80
C ASP A 265 6.14 2.62 12.76
N CYS A 266 6.11 3.96 12.83
CA CYS A 266 5.12 4.73 13.58
C CYS A 266 3.98 5.22 12.70
N LEU A 267 2.81 5.42 13.31
CA LEU A 267 1.68 6.09 12.67
C LEU A 267 1.98 7.58 12.50
N ALA A 268 1.83 8.09 11.28
CA ALA A 268 2.13 9.48 10.95
C ALA A 268 1.04 10.14 10.10
N ILE A 269 0.98 11.47 10.16
CA ILE A 269 0.08 12.29 9.35
C ILE A 269 0.87 13.43 8.70
N SER A 270 0.65 13.63 7.41
CA SER A 270 1.00 14.86 6.71
C SER A 270 -0.17 15.84 6.77
N GLU A 271 -0.03 16.96 7.47
CA GLU A 271 -1.01 18.05 7.57
C GLU A 271 -0.63 19.19 6.63
N TYR A 272 -1.53 19.56 5.72
CA TYR A 272 -1.30 20.62 4.73
C TYR A 272 -2.06 21.91 5.09
N ASP A 273 -1.42 23.06 4.86
CA ASP A 273 -2.08 24.37 5.02
C ASP A 273 -3.21 24.59 3.99
N HIS A 274 -3.13 23.92 2.84
CA HIS A 274 -4.08 24.01 1.74
C HIS A 274 -4.80 22.67 1.52
N VAL A 275 -5.91 22.72 0.79
CA VAL A 275 -6.64 21.51 0.40
C VAL A 275 -5.86 20.74 -0.64
N ILE A 276 -5.55 19.48 -0.33
CA ILE A 276 -4.90 18.55 -1.25
C ILE A 276 -5.87 18.34 -2.41
N HIS A 277 -5.36 18.40 -3.65
CA HIS A 277 -6.11 18.21 -4.90
C HIS A 277 -6.99 19.38 -5.41
N VAL A 278 -7.02 20.54 -4.76
CA VAL A 278 -7.85 21.70 -5.20
C VAL A 278 -7.07 22.86 -5.83
N SER A 279 -5.74 22.82 -5.95
CA SER A 279 -5.00 23.99 -6.45
C SER A 279 -5.17 24.19 -7.96
N SER A 280 -6.19 24.97 -8.34
CA SER A 280 -6.22 25.74 -9.58
C SER A 280 -5.03 26.70 -9.62
N TYR A 281 -4.12 26.48 -10.57
CA TYR A 281 -3.33 27.51 -11.24
C TYR A 281 -2.37 28.41 -10.46
N ASN A 282 -1.91 28.13 -9.24
CA ASN A 282 -0.76 28.87 -8.68
C ASN A 282 0.01 28.13 -7.57
N GLN A 283 1.30 28.47 -7.49
CA GLN A 283 2.29 28.03 -6.51
C GLN A 283 1.68 27.68 -5.15
N CYS A 284 1.80 26.41 -4.74
CA CYS A 284 1.47 25.97 -3.40
C CYS A 284 2.58 26.41 -2.42
N ASN A 285 2.78 27.71 -2.26
CA ASN A 285 3.65 28.25 -1.21
C ASN A 285 2.95 28.07 0.15
N GLY A 286 2.99 26.84 0.66
CA GLY A 286 2.42 26.46 1.95
C GLY A 286 3.38 25.56 2.73
N TYR A 287 2.94 25.12 3.90
CA TYR A 287 3.66 24.15 4.70
C TYR A 287 2.92 22.82 4.74
N CYS A 288 3.72 21.77 4.92
CA CYS A 288 3.30 20.44 5.33
C CYS A 288 3.94 20.13 6.68
N ASN A 289 3.12 19.93 7.72
CA ASN A 289 3.60 19.46 9.01
C ASN A 289 3.56 17.93 9.02
N ILE A 290 4.68 17.31 9.35
CA ILE A 290 4.77 15.87 9.56
C ILE A 290 4.57 15.57 11.05
N TRP A 291 3.41 15.03 11.38
CA TRP A 291 3.04 14.58 12.71
C TRP A 291 3.37 13.10 12.87
N VAL A 292 4.01 12.72 13.98
CA VAL A 292 4.35 11.33 14.30
C VAL A 292 3.88 10.98 15.70
N MET A 293 3.18 9.85 15.84
CA MET A 293 2.80 9.28 17.14
C MET A 293 3.99 8.46 17.68
N LYS A 294 4.67 8.98 18.70
CA LYS A 294 5.85 8.30 19.28
C LYS A 294 5.50 7.09 20.13
N GLU A 295 4.36 7.13 20.81
CA GLU A 295 3.86 6.04 21.63
C GLU A 295 2.51 5.61 21.05
N TYR A 296 2.47 4.38 20.53
CA TYR A 296 1.28 3.87 19.86
C TYR A 296 0.04 3.92 20.77
N GLY A 297 -1.04 4.54 20.26
CA GLY A 297 -2.30 4.71 20.98
C GLY A 297 -2.34 5.85 22.00
N ASN A 298 -1.21 6.54 22.24
CA ASN A 298 -1.16 7.68 23.15
C ASN A 298 -1.30 9.01 22.38
N VAL A 299 -2.43 9.69 22.54
CA VAL A 299 -2.73 10.97 21.86
C VAL A 299 -1.78 12.11 22.26
N GLU A 300 -1.21 12.06 23.48
CA GLU A 300 -0.27 13.09 23.94
C GLU A 300 1.14 12.89 23.36
N SER A 301 1.41 11.76 22.72
CA SER A 301 2.71 11.43 22.12
C SER A 301 2.89 11.93 20.68
N TRP A 302 1.87 12.58 20.13
CA TRP A 302 1.95 13.18 18.80
C TRP A 302 2.83 14.43 18.84
N GLU A 303 3.87 14.45 18.00
CA GLU A 303 4.74 15.61 17.84
C GLU A 303 4.93 15.97 16.36
N ILE A 304 5.22 17.24 16.10
CA ILE A 304 5.67 17.70 14.78
C ILE A 304 7.15 17.34 14.66
N LEU A 305 7.47 16.40 13.78
CA LEU A 305 8.85 16.03 13.50
C LEU A 305 9.49 17.00 12.50
N PHE A 306 8.74 17.39 11.46
CA PHE A 306 9.20 18.33 10.44
C PHE A 306 8.10 19.32 10.06
N LYS A 307 8.49 20.56 9.80
CA LYS A 307 7.66 21.56 9.13
C LYS A 307 8.27 21.85 7.76
N ILE A 308 7.76 21.17 6.76
CA ILE A 308 8.29 21.20 5.39
C ILE A 308 7.66 22.38 4.65
N LYS A 309 8.49 23.24 4.07
CA LYS A 309 8.02 24.27 3.15
C LYS A 309 7.87 23.66 1.76
N LEU A 310 6.69 23.79 1.16
CA LEU A 310 6.36 23.19 -0.15
C LEU A 310 6.87 24.10 -1.28
N GLU A 311 8.19 24.14 -1.43
CA GLU A 311 8.88 24.89 -2.49
C GLU A 311 9.09 24.01 -3.74
N GLU A 312 9.56 24.62 -4.83
CA GLU A 312 9.96 23.90 -6.05
C GLU A 312 8.87 23.01 -6.67
N GLY A 313 7.59 23.34 -6.43
CA GLY A 313 6.44 22.65 -6.98
C GLY A 313 6.03 21.37 -6.25
N ILE A 314 6.61 21.05 -5.08
CA ILE A 314 6.19 19.92 -4.24
C ILE A 314 4.70 20.08 -3.88
N GLN A 315 3.91 19.02 -4.05
CA GLN A 315 2.47 19.02 -3.81
C GLN A 315 2.11 18.13 -2.62
N GLN A 316 2.55 16.87 -2.64
CA GLN A 316 2.10 15.85 -1.70
C GLN A 316 3.26 14.95 -1.30
N VAL A 317 3.41 14.70 0.00
CA VAL A 317 4.38 13.75 0.56
C VAL A 317 3.68 12.41 0.61
N ILE A 318 4.30 11.38 0.05
CA ILE A 318 3.67 10.07 -0.14
C ILE A 318 4.49 8.91 0.42
N GLY A 319 5.72 9.15 0.89
CA GLY A 319 6.53 8.11 1.52
C GLY A 319 7.83 8.62 2.12
N LEU A 320 8.51 7.73 2.83
CA LEU A 320 9.80 7.95 3.48
C LEU A 320 10.81 6.91 2.99
N ARG A 321 12.02 7.36 2.66
CA ARG A 321 13.16 6.52 2.28
C ARG A 321 14.01 6.14 3.48
N GLN A 322 14.77 5.07 3.37
CA GLN A 322 15.79 4.66 4.33
C GLN A 322 16.83 5.75 4.62
N SER A 323 17.13 6.61 3.63
CA SER A 323 18.05 7.72 3.81
C SER A 323 17.49 8.84 4.70
N GLY A 324 16.22 8.76 5.11
CA GLY A 324 15.50 9.85 5.80
C GLY A 324 14.92 10.89 4.85
N HIS A 325 15.19 10.79 3.54
CA HIS A 325 14.58 11.65 2.55
C HIS A 325 13.11 11.27 2.33
N TYR A 326 12.27 12.27 2.06
CA TYR A 326 10.87 12.03 1.73
C TYR A 326 10.69 11.84 0.23
N LEU A 327 9.71 11.02 -0.13
CA LEU A 327 9.16 10.91 -1.47
C LEU A 327 7.93 11.81 -1.58
N ALA A 328 7.86 12.58 -2.64
CA ALA A 328 6.73 13.46 -2.91
C ALA A 328 6.35 13.50 -4.38
N THR A 329 5.10 13.90 -4.64
CA THR A 329 4.66 14.31 -5.96
C THR A 329 5.00 15.78 -6.18
N LYS A 330 5.48 16.10 -7.38
CA LYS A 330 5.79 17.44 -7.85
C LYS A 330 4.90 17.79 -9.03
N GLY A 331 4.34 19.00 -9.01
CA GLY A 331 3.63 19.59 -10.14
C GLY A 331 4.59 20.32 -11.07
N ASN A 332 4.33 20.29 -12.38
CA ASN A 332 5.09 21.08 -13.34
C ASN A 332 4.69 22.57 -13.21
N MET A 333 5.65 23.42 -12.86
CA MET A 333 5.40 24.84 -12.62
C MET A 333 5.21 25.67 -13.90
N ALA A 334 5.59 25.14 -15.06
CA ALA A 334 5.55 25.84 -16.34
C ALA A 334 4.32 25.48 -17.20
N VAL A 335 3.87 24.23 -17.13
CA VAL A 335 2.71 23.72 -17.87
C VAL A 335 1.98 22.70 -16.99
N ASP A 336 0.81 23.06 -16.48
CA ASP A 336 -0.07 22.11 -15.80
C ASP A 336 -0.83 21.34 -16.90
N GLU A 337 -0.20 20.30 -17.43
CA GLU A 337 -0.81 19.47 -18.48
C GLU A 337 -2.01 18.74 -17.87
N ILE A 338 -3.19 19.17 -18.29
CA ILE A 338 -4.45 18.58 -17.90
C ILE A 338 -4.79 17.48 -18.90
N VAL A 339 -4.88 16.26 -18.41
CA VAL A 339 -5.30 15.10 -19.19
C VAL A 339 -6.74 14.78 -18.83
N ALA A 340 -7.62 14.73 -19.83
CA ALA A 340 -8.98 14.25 -19.64
C ALA A 340 -8.94 12.73 -19.39
N MET A 341 -9.42 12.31 -18.22
CA MET A 341 -9.53 10.88 -17.86
C MET A 341 -10.96 10.39 -18.01
N MET A 342 -11.98 11.13 -17.56
CA MET A 342 -13.40 10.81 -17.82
C MET A 342 -14.13 12.04 -18.37
N PRO A 343 -15.35 11.90 -18.94
CA PRO A 343 -16.21 13.06 -19.16
C PRO A 343 -16.42 13.80 -17.83
N GLY A 344 -15.81 14.99 -17.69
CA GLY A 344 -15.90 15.81 -16.48
C GLY A 344 -14.72 15.70 -15.49
N ASN A 345 -13.84 14.69 -15.61
CA ASN A 345 -12.66 14.57 -14.74
C ASN A 345 -11.36 14.86 -15.51
N GLN A 346 -10.76 15.98 -15.14
CA GLN A 346 -9.45 16.43 -15.55
C GLN A 346 -8.42 16.00 -14.51
N CYS A 347 -7.30 15.41 -14.93
CA CYS A 347 -6.21 15.02 -14.04
C CYS A 347 -4.91 15.66 -14.46
N ARG A 348 -4.09 16.04 -13.48
CA ARG A 348 -2.80 16.69 -13.72
C ARG A 348 -1.66 15.68 -13.76
N VAL A 349 -0.69 15.95 -14.62
CA VAL A 349 0.59 15.24 -14.64
C VAL A 349 1.40 15.60 -13.39
N ARG A 350 2.01 14.59 -12.78
CA ARG A 350 2.90 14.71 -11.62
C ARG A 350 4.18 13.90 -11.85
N SER A 351 5.29 14.39 -11.34
CA SER A 351 6.53 13.60 -11.22
C SER A 351 6.77 13.17 -9.78
N LEU A 352 7.45 12.05 -9.61
CA LEU A 352 7.95 11.59 -8.32
C LEU A 352 9.32 12.22 -8.05
N VAL A 353 9.48 12.77 -6.86
CA VAL A 353 10.73 13.39 -6.42
C VAL A 353 11.14 12.90 -5.04
N SER A 354 12.43 13.07 -4.73
CA SER A 354 12.99 12.84 -3.40
C SER A 354 13.67 14.10 -2.88
N PHE A 355 13.50 14.43 -1.60
CA PHE A 355 14.12 15.61 -0.99
C PHE A 355 14.43 15.39 0.49
N ASP A 356 15.40 16.14 1.02
CA ASP A 356 15.68 16.21 2.46
C ASP A 356 14.63 17.13 3.11
N PRO A 357 13.91 16.68 4.15
CA PRO A 357 12.89 17.50 4.82
C PRO A 357 13.46 18.80 5.43
N ASN A 358 14.76 18.86 5.71
CA ASN A 358 15.44 20.06 6.21
C ASN A 358 15.91 21.02 5.09
N ASN A 359 15.90 20.56 3.84
CA ASN A 359 16.28 21.35 2.68
C ASN A 359 15.36 21.05 1.47
N SER A 360 14.12 21.52 1.55
CA SER A 360 13.09 21.33 0.53
C SER A 360 13.39 22.00 -0.83
N LYS A 361 14.47 22.78 -0.94
CA LYS A 361 14.92 23.37 -2.23
C LYS A 361 15.75 22.40 -3.06
N ALA A 362 16.44 21.46 -2.40
CA ALA A 362 17.28 20.47 -3.06
C ALA A 362 16.44 19.24 -3.43
N VAL A 363 15.61 19.38 -4.47
CA VAL A 363 14.72 18.32 -4.94
C VAL A 363 15.41 17.50 -6.03
N LYS A 364 15.50 16.18 -5.82
CA LYS A 364 15.98 15.20 -6.80
C LYS A 364 14.80 14.60 -7.56
N ASP A 365 14.77 14.78 -8.87
CA ASP A 365 13.79 14.11 -9.74
C ASP A 365 14.12 12.61 -9.84
N LEU A 366 13.09 11.75 -9.78
CA LEU A 366 13.24 10.30 -9.86
C LEU A 366 12.82 9.73 -11.22
N GLU A 367 12.57 10.60 -12.22
CA GLU A 367 12.23 10.26 -13.61
C GLU A 367 10.97 9.39 -13.77
N ILE A 368 10.15 9.34 -12.72
CA ILE A 368 8.86 8.65 -12.72
C ILE A 368 7.77 9.69 -12.87
N VAL A 369 6.97 9.52 -13.91
CA VAL A 369 5.84 10.41 -14.22
C VAL A 369 4.55 9.60 -14.16
N GLY A 370 3.51 10.22 -13.61
CA GLY A 370 2.16 9.70 -13.58
C GLY A 370 1.16 10.84 -13.46
N THR A 371 -0.02 10.54 -12.96
CA THR A 371 -1.07 11.52 -12.65
C THR A 371 -1.27 11.69 -11.16
N GLU A 372 -1.91 12.78 -10.76
CA GLU A 372 -2.05 13.21 -9.36
C GLU A 372 -2.67 12.17 -8.41
N PHE A 373 -3.50 11.25 -8.91
CA PHE A 373 -4.10 10.17 -8.12
C PHE A 373 -3.48 8.80 -8.36
N SER A 374 -2.45 8.73 -9.21
CA SER A 374 -1.95 7.46 -9.70
C SER A 374 -0.63 7.02 -9.08
N ILE A 375 0.15 7.94 -8.49
CA ILE A 375 1.49 7.67 -7.98
C ILE A 375 1.40 7.13 -6.55
N TYR A 376 1.77 5.87 -6.38
CA TYR A 376 1.95 5.23 -5.08
C TYR A 376 3.42 4.89 -4.90
N ALA A 377 3.94 5.09 -3.70
CA ALA A 377 5.27 4.66 -3.29
C ALA A 377 5.17 3.95 -1.94
N LEU A 378 5.49 2.66 -1.92
CA LEU A 378 5.29 1.81 -0.74
C LEU A 378 6.53 0.96 -0.47
N PRO A 379 6.90 0.73 0.79
CA PRO A 379 7.87 -0.29 1.13
C PRO A 379 7.44 -1.64 0.54
N PHE A 380 8.38 -2.32 -0.11
CA PHE A 380 8.14 -3.59 -0.76
C PHE A 380 9.27 -4.56 -0.50
N LEU A 381 8.87 -5.82 -0.37
CA LEU A 381 9.72 -6.94 -0.06
C LEU A 381 9.40 -8.05 -1.05
N GLU A 382 10.36 -8.47 -1.85
CA GLU A 382 10.16 -9.60 -2.74
C GLU A 382 9.98 -10.89 -1.90
N SER A 383 8.94 -11.67 -2.18
CA SER A 383 8.61 -12.83 -1.35
C SER A 383 8.16 -14.05 -2.15
N LEU A 384 8.28 -15.22 -1.50
CA LEU A 384 7.85 -16.51 -2.01
C LEU A 384 6.44 -16.91 -1.54
N VAL A 385 5.67 -15.98 -1.00
CA VAL A 385 4.32 -16.26 -0.47
C VAL A 385 3.43 -16.77 -1.59
N LEU A 386 2.95 -18.01 -1.45
CA LEU A 386 2.11 -18.65 -2.46
C LEU A 386 0.68 -18.12 -2.40
N LEU A 387 0.09 -17.90 -3.57
CA LEU A 387 -1.34 -17.66 -3.73
C LEU A 387 -1.97 -18.89 -4.35
N GLU A 388 -2.74 -19.62 -3.55
CA GLU A 388 -3.43 -20.83 -4.00
C GLU A 388 -4.87 -20.52 -4.42
N GLY A 389 -5.10 -20.33 -5.71
CA GLY A 389 -6.43 -20.14 -6.29
C GLY A 389 -6.45 -20.45 -7.78
N ARG A 390 -7.64 -20.63 -8.36
CA ARG A 390 -7.76 -20.74 -9.82
C ARG A 390 -7.43 -19.38 -10.43
N CYS A 391 -6.27 -19.25 -11.08
CA CYS A 391 -6.07 -18.17 -12.04
C CYS A 391 -7.12 -18.37 -13.15
N ARG A 392 -8.07 -17.45 -13.28
CA ARG A 392 -8.91 -17.41 -14.49
C ARG A 392 -8.01 -16.94 -15.63
N PHE A 393 -7.76 -17.84 -16.58
CA PHE A 393 -6.99 -17.57 -17.80
C PHE A 393 -7.88 -16.97 -18.87
#